data_AF-A0A7V9Q194-F1
#
_entry.id   AF-A0A7V9Q194-F1
#
_cell.length_a   1.000
_cell.length_b   1.000
_cell.length_c   1.000
_cell.angle_alpha   90.00
_cell.angle_beta   90.00
_cell.angle_gamma   90.00
#
_symmetry.space_group_name_H-M   'P 1'
#
loop_
_entity.id
_entity.type
_entity.pdbx_description
1 polymer ?
#
loop_
_entity_poly.entity_id
_entity_poly.type
_entity_poly.pdbx_seq_one_letter_code
_entity_poly.pdbx_strand_id
1 'polypeptide(L)' 'SFISGLGRGPEDGAIVQAISTLAHTLNMEVTAEGVETADQLARLRELGCDIGQGSGCWQPAT' A
#
# COMPACT_ATOMS: atom_id res chain seq x y z
N SER A 1 9.22 1.09 6.88
CA SER A 1 7.83 0.74 6.55
C SER A 1 7.85 -0.07 5.26
N PHE A 2 6.97 -1.08 5.12
CA PHE A 2 6.85 -1.88 3.90
C PHE A 2 6.48 -1.02 2.67
N ILE A 3 5.69 0.05 2.85
CA ILE A 3 5.27 0.95 1.77
C ILE A 3 6.46 1.70 1.16
N SER A 4 7.34 2.26 2.01
CA SER A 4 8.56 2.97 1.57
C SER A 4 9.57 2.06 0.85
N GLY A 5 9.48 0.75 1.09
CA GLY A 5 10.34 -0.27 0.48
C GLY A 5 9.83 -0.80 -0.86
N LEU A 6 8.59 -0.49 -1.25
CA LEU A 6 8.04 -0.89 -2.54
C LEU A 6 8.94 -0.39 -3.69
N GLY A 7 9.30 -1.32 -4.58
CA GLY A 7 10.18 -1.05 -5.71
C GLY A 7 11.68 -1.22 -5.43
N ARG A 8 12.10 -1.47 -4.18
CA ARG A 8 13.51 -1.73 -3.83
C ARG A 8 13.88 -3.22 -3.81
N GLY A 9 12.88 -4.09 -3.79
CA GLY A 9 13.03 -5.54 -3.76
C GLY A 9 11.67 -6.25 -3.69
N PRO A 10 11.64 -7.58 -3.82
CA PRO A 10 10.38 -8.35 -3.81
C PRO A 10 9.79 -8.53 -2.40
N GLU A 11 10.63 -8.43 -1.36
CA GLU A 11 10.31 -8.77 0.03
C GLU A 11 9.18 -7.93 0.62
N ASP A 12 9.26 -6.61 0.53
CA ASP A 12 8.21 -5.72 1.06
C ASP A 12 6.87 -5.93 0.35
N GLY A 13 6.91 -6.13 -0.97
CA GLY A 13 5.70 -6.42 -1.76
C GLY A 13 5.07 -7.76 -1.38
N ALA A 14 5.87 -8.79 -1.11
CA ALA A 14 5.37 -10.10 -0.68
C ALA A 14 4.68 -10.02 0.68
N ILE A 15 5.21 -9.22 1.61
CA ILE A 15 4.59 -9.01 2.93
C ILE A 15 3.24 -8.28 2.78
N VAL A 16 3.19 -7.20 2.00
CA VAL A 16 1.94 -6.48 1.74
C VAL A 16 0.89 -7.41 1.11
N GLN A 17 1.27 -8.20 0.10
CA GLN A 17 0.36 -9.16 -0.53
C GLN A 17 -0.19 -10.20 0.46
N ALA A 18 0.67 -10.74 1.32
CA ALA A 18 0.27 -11.75 2.30
C ALA A 18 -0.73 -11.16 3.31
N ILE A 19 -0.49 -9.94 3.79
CA ILE A 19 -1.39 -9.23 4.70
C ILE A 19 -2.73 -8.93 4.02
N SER A 20 -2.70 -8.42 2.78
CA SER A 20 -3.93 -8.15 2.01
C SER A 20 -4.77 -9.40 1.82
N THR A 21 -4.13 -10.52 1.45
CA THR A 21 -4.81 -11.81 1.27
C THR A 21 -5.46 -12.30 2.56
N LEU A 22 -4.77 -12.15 3.70
CA LEU A 22 -5.30 -12.52 5.01
C LEU A 22 -6.49 -11.65 5.39
N ALA A 23 -6.39 -10.33 5.23
CA ALA A 23 -7.46 -9.39 5.55
C ALA A 23 -8.72 -9.66 4.73
N HIS A 24 -8.57 -9.87 3.41
CA HIS A 24 -9.70 -10.21 2.53
C HIS A 24 -10.33 -11.55 2.89
N THR A 25 -9.54 -12.54 3.32
CA THR A 25 -10.06 -13.82 3.83
C THR A 25 -10.93 -13.63 5.08
N LEU A 26 -10.66 -12.59 5.86
CA LEU A 26 -11.41 -12.20 7.06
C LEU A 26 -12.53 -11.19 6.76
N ASN A 27 -12.81 -10.89 5.48
CA ASN A 27 -13.74 -9.84 5.04
C ASN A 27 -13.41 -8.45 5.61
N MET A 28 -12.12 -8.11 5.70
CA MET A 28 -11.64 -6.80 6.13
C MET A 28 -11.04 -6.02 4.95
N GLU A 29 -11.22 -4.71 4.94
CA GLU A 29 -10.53 -3.80 4.02
C GLU A 29 -9.11 -3.49 4.50
N VAL A 30 -8.23 -3.16 3.55
CA VAL A 30 -6.82 -2.84 3.79
C VAL A 30 -6.50 -1.43 3.34
N THR A 31 -6.08 -0.61 4.31
CA THR A 31 -5.53 0.72 4.09
C THR A 31 -4.01 0.68 4.16
N ALA A 32 -3.35 1.12 3.09
CA ALA A 32 -1.92 1.35 3.05
C ALA A 32 -1.62 2.81 3.40
N GLU A 33 -0.98 3.04 4.55
CA GLU A 33 -0.58 4.37 5.01
C GLU A 33 0.87 4.71 4.67
N GLY A 34 1.12 5.99 4.38
CA GLY A 34 2.44 6.50 4.03
C GLY A 34 2.76 6.39 2.53
N VAL A 35 1.74 6.51 1.68
CA VAL A 35 1.92 6.55 0.22
C VAL A 35 2.45 7.92 -0.20
N GLU A 36 3.66 7.95 -0.77
CA GLU A 36 4.36 9.18 -1.15
C GLU A 36 4.40 9.37 -2.68
N THR A 37 4.29 8.29 -3.45
CA THR A 37 4.40 8.34 -4.93
C THR A 37 3.26 7.64 -5.64
N ALA A 38 2.99 8.05 -6.88
CA ALA A 38 2.00 7.39 -7.73
C ALA A 38 2.37 5.93 -8.04
N ASP A 39 3.66 5.62 -8.16
CA ASP A 39 4.15 4.26 -8.39
C ASP A 39 3.88 3.34 -7.18
N GLN A 40 4.05 3.86 -5.96
CA GLN A 40 3.66 3.14 -4.75
C GLN A 40 2.15 2.86 -4.75
N LEU A 41 1.33 3.85 -5.09
CA LEU A 41 -0.12 3.68 -5.16
C LEU A 41 -0.54 2.63 -6.20
N ALA A 42 0.05 2.69 -7.39
CA ALA A 42 -0.20 1.71 -8.46
C ALA A 42 0.18 0.30 -7.99
N ARG A 43 1.35 0.15 -7.36
CA ARG A 43 1.80 -1.13 -6.85
C ARG A 43 0.92 -1.67 -5.72
N LEU A 44 0.47 -0.80 -4.82
CA LEU A 44 -0.43 -1.18 -3.73
C LEU A 44 -1.78 -1.70 -4.22
N ARG A 45 -2.31 -1.08 -5.28
CA ARG A 45 -3.52 -1.57 -5.95
C ARG A 45 -3.32 -2.96 -6.52
N GLU A 46 -2.17 -3.24 -7.13
CA GLU A 46 -1.83 -4.58 -7.64
C GLU A 46 -1.67 -5.61 -6.52
N LEU A 47 -1.18 -5.19 -5.35
CA LEU A 47 -0.96 -6.05 -4.19
C LEU A 47 -2.24 -6.30 -3.36
N GLY A 48 -3.37 -5.71 -3.75
CA GLY A 48 -4.67 -5.90 -3.11
C GLY A 48 -4.90 -4.99 -1.91
N CYS A 49 -4.30 -3.80 -1.86
CA CYS A 49 -4.76 -2.77 -0.94
C CYS A 49 -5.98 -2.05 -1.52
N ASP A 50 -6.97 -1.80 -0.66
CA ASP A 50 -8.24 -1.17 -1.05
C ASP A 50 -8.11 0.36 -1.05
N ILE A 51 -7.36 0.89 -0.07
CA ILE A 51 -7.20 2.32 0.15
C ILE A 51 -5.71 2.65 0.28
N GLY A 52 -5.27 3.73 -0.37
CA GLY A 52 -3.93 4.30 -0.19
C GLY A 52 -4.02 5.70 0.41
N GLN A 53 -3.35 5.93 1.54
CA GLN A 53 -3.28 7.23 2.21
C GLN A 53 -1.84 7.72 2.29
N GLY A 54 -1.62 8.97 1.91
CA GLY A 54 -0.36 9.66 2.17
C GLY A 54 -0.22 10.93 1.35
N SER A 55 0.93 11.59 1.51
CA SER A 55 1.23 12.87 0.87
C SER A 55 1.23 12.81 -0.66
N GLY A 56 1.42 11.62 -1.25
CA GLY A 56 1.30 11.42 -2.71
C GLY A 56 -0.14 11.45 -3.21
N CYS A 57 -1.12 11.16 -2.35
CA CYS A 57 -2.55 11.17 -2.70
C CYS A 57 -3.21 12.52 -2.40
N TRP A 58 -2.73 13.22 -1.37
CA TRP A 58 -3.25 14.52 -0.98
C TRP A 58 -2.23 15.25 -0.10
N GLN A 59 -2.04 16.54 -0.32
CA GLN A 59 -1.31 17.41 0.61
C GLN A 59 -2.23 18.54 1.07
N PRO A 60 -2.22 18.90 2.37
CA PRO A 60 -2.88 20.10 2.83
C PRO A 60 -2.26 21.31 2.14
N ALA A 61 -3.09 22.12 1.49
CA ALA A 61 -2.66 23.45 1.05
C ALA A 61 -2.55 24.33 2.31
N THR A 62 -1.33 24.75 2.64
CA THR A 62 -1.06 25.76 3.67
C THR A 62 -1.48 27.15 3.21
#